data_AF-A0A959RYR8-F1
#
_entry.id   AF-A0A959RYR8-F1
#
_cell.length_a   1.000
_cell.length_b   1.000
_cell.length_c   1.000
_cell.angle_alpha   90.00
_cell.angle_beta   90.00
_cell.angle_gamma   90.00
#
_symmetry.space_group_name_H-M   'P 1'
#
loop_
_entity.id
_entity.type
_entity.pdbx_description
1 polymer ?
#
loop_
_entity_poly.entity_id
_entity_poly.type
_entity_poly.pdbx_seq_one_letter_code
_entity_poly.pdbx_strand_id
1 'polypeptide(L)' 'PWMRVYVREATDPLNVYERGKGALNVIDLANMHSCPFIATQDLAHIHQDHSFEVLGRMDDAEVRGCNLMVST' A
#
# COMPACT_ATOMS: atom_id res chain seq x y z
N PRO A 1 -0.34 19.56 4.80
CA PRO A 1 -1.17 18.50 5.42
C PRO A 1 -0.29 17.66 6.36
N TRP A 2 -0.83 17.19 7.49
CA TRP A 2 -0.10 16.39 8.48
C TRP A 2 -0.06 14.90 8.13
N MET A 3 -1.07 14.44 7.41
CA MET A 3 -1.17 13.09 6.86
C MET A 3 -0.72 13.04 5.40
N ARG A 4 0.01 11.99 5.03
CA ARG A 4 0.33 11.57 3.66
C ARG A 4 0.20 10.07 3.52
N VAL A 5 -0.08 9.62 2.31
CA VAL A 5 -0.12 8.20 1.96
C VAL A 5 0.94 7.88 0.91
N TYR A 6 1.44 6.65 0.96
CA TYR A 6 2.37 6.09 0.00
C TYR A 6 1.94 4.66 -0.32
N VAL A 7 2.38 4.15 -1.46
CA VAL A 7 2.27 2.71 -1.76
C VAL A 7 3.65 2.09 -1.75
N ARG A 8 3.76 0.86 -1.27
CA ARG A 8 4.99 0.06 -1.33
C ARG A 8 4.76 -1.20 -2.15
N GLU A 9 5.82 -1.81 -2.63
CA GLU A 9 5.73 -3.16 -3.22
C GLU A 9 5.32 -4.20 -2.16
N ALA A 10 4.51 -5.17 -2.58
CA ALA A 10 4.11 -6.27 -1.70
C ALA A 10 5.29 -7.19 -1.34
N THR A 11 6.27 -7.30 -2.24
CA THR A 11 7.44 -8.18 -2.09
C THR A 11 8.68 -7.48 -1.53
N ASP A 12 8.76 -6.15 -1.64
CA ASP A 12 9.85 -5.34 -1.06
C ASP A 12 9.27 -4.13 -0.31
N PRO A 13 9.21 -4.16 1.03
CA PRO A 13 8.63 -3.08 1.82
C PRO A 13 9.47 -1.79 1.81
N LEU A 14 10.72 -1.83 1.36
CA LEU A 14 11.60 -0.66 1.26
C LEU A 14 11.41 0.10 -0.06
N ASN A 15 10.75 -0.52 -1.04
CA ASN A 15 10.47 0.09 -2.32
C ASN A 15 9.12 0.82 -2.26
N VAL A 16 9.17 2.15 -2.14
CA VAL A 16 8.03 3.02 -1.85
C VAL A 16 7.83 4.06 -2.95
N TYR A 17 6.58 4.30 -3.32
CA TYR A 17 6.17 5.22 -4.36
C TYR A 17 5.11 6.20 -3.87
N GLU A 18 5.14 7.41 -4.41
CA GLU A 18 4.13 8.44 -4.13
C GLU A 18 2.86 8.29 -4.97
N ARG A 19 2.89 7.44 -6.00
CA ARG A 19 1.83 7.26 -7.00
C ARG A 19 1.79 5.82 -7.49
N GLY A 20 0.66 5.42 -8.08
CA GLY A 20 0.47 4.08 -8.63
C GLY A 20 -0.14 3.11 -7.61
N LYS A 21 -0.04 1.82 -7.90
CA LYS A 21 -0.68 0.75 -7.12
C LYS A 21 0.31 0.02 -6.24
N GLY A 22 -0.12 -0.35 -5.04
CA GLY A 22 0.67 -1.16 -4.13
C GLY A 22 0.07 -1.18 -2.73
N ALA A 23 0.82 -1.75 -1.79
CA ALA A 23 0.38 -1.87 -0.41
C ALA A 23 0.43 -0.50 0.29
N LEU A 24 -0.66 -0.11 0.95
CA LEU A 24 -0.85 1.23 1.48
C LEU A 24 -0.05 1.46 2.77
N ASN A 25 0.71 2.55 2.78
CA ASN A 25 1.35 3.13 3.95
C ASN A 25 0.68 4.47 4.27
N VAL A 26 0.37 4.69 5.55
CA VAL A 26 -0.15 5.97 6.07
C VAL A 26 0.89 6.58 7.01
N ILE A 27 1.23 7.83 6.76
CA ILE A 27 2.09 8.63 7.64
C ILE A 27 1.28 9.82 8.12
N ASP A 28 1.02 9.90 9.42
CA ASP A 28 0.31 11.03 10.04
C ASP A 28 1.12 11.61 11.21
N LEU A 29 1.75 12.75 10.97
CA LEU A 29 2.56 13.42 11.98
C LEU A 29 1.72 14.02 13.12
N ALA A 30 0.39 14.13 12.97
CA ALA A 30 -0.47 14.56 14.07
C ALA A 30 -0.51 13.51 15.19
N ASN A 31 -0.21 12.25 14.84
CA ASN A 31 -0.14 11.12 15.75
C ASN A 31 1.28 10.88 16.29
N MET A 32 2.17 11.89 16.30
CA MET A 32 3.58 11.75 16.72
C MET A 32 3.79 11.16 18.12
N HIS A 33 2.83 11.31 19.03
CA HIS A 33 2.86 10.76 20.39
C HIS A 33 2.22 9.36 20.49
N SER A 34 1.86 8.76 19.35
CA SER A 34 1.26 7.43 19.27
C SER A 34 1.88 6.65 18.09
N CYS A 35 1.08 6.26 17.09
CA CYS A 35 1.52 5.54 15.91
C CYS A 35 1.41 6.43 14.65
N PRO A 36 2.45 7.21 14.33
CA PRO A 36 2.45 8.08 13.15
C PRO A 36 2.74 7.34 11.84
N PHE A 37 3.15 6.06 11.89
CA PHE A 37 3.50 5.26 10.72
C PHE A 37 2.73 3.93 10.74
N ILE A 38 1.84 3.75 9.78
CA ILE A 38 1.02 2.54 9.67
C ILE A 38 1.28 1.89 8.30
N ALA A 39 1.87 0.70 8.31
CA ALA A 39 1.95 -0.16 7.14
C ALA A 39 0.73 -1.08 7.14
N THR A 40 -0.24 -0.80 6.25
CA THR A 40 -1.48 -1.58 6.18
C THR A 40 -1.30 -2.84 5.33
N GLN A 41 -2.27 -3.75 5.46
CA GLN A 41 -2.46 -4.85 4.51
C GLN A 41 -3.52 -4.51 3.45
N ASP A 42 -3.67 -3.22 3.10
CA ASP A 42 -4.59 -2.77 2.06
C ASP A 42 -3.83 -2.53 0.75
N LEU A 43 -4.40 -2.96 -0.37
CA LEU A 43 -3.97 -2.55 -1.70
C LEU A 43 -4.65 -1.22 -2.03
N ALA A 44 -3.88 -0.24 -2.51
CA ALA A 44 -4.38 1.07 -2.87
C ALA A 44 -3.84 1.54 -4.21
N HIS A 45 -4.52 2.52 -4.81
CA HIS A 45 -4.06 3.27 -5.97
C HIS A 45 -3.98 4.75 -5.59
N ILE A 46 -2.80 5.35 -5.71
CA ILE A 46 -2.60 6.79 -5.52
C ILE A 46 -2.54 7.47 -6.88
N HIS A 47 -3.47 8.41 -7.12
CA HIS A 47 -3.62 9.16 -8.36
C HIS A 47 -2.66 10.35 -8.45
N GLN A 48 -2.60 10.98 -9.63
CA GLN A 48 -1.71 12.11 -9.87
C GLN A 48 -2.05 13.36 -9.05
N ASP A 49 -3.33 13.52 -8.69
CA ASP A 49 -3.83 14.63 -7.87
C ASP A 49 -3.67 14.37 -6.36
N HIS A 50 -2.96 13.30 -5.97
CA HIS A 50 -2.75 12.84 -4.60
C HIS A 50 -4.00 12.34 -3.87
N SER A 51 -5.13 12.19 -4.58
CA SER A 51 -6.23 11.35 -4.09
C SER A 51 -5.81 9.89 -4.14
N PHE A 52 -6.46 9.05 -3.33
CA PHE A 52 -6.22 7.62 -3.33
C PHE A 52 -7.51 6.85 -3.07
N GLU A 53 -7.54 5.62 -3.56
CA GLU A 53 -8.62 4.67 -3.35
C GLU A 53 -8.06 3.35 -2.80
N VAL A 54 -8.80 2.72 -1.90
CA VAL A 54 -8.50 1.38 -1.40
C VAL A 54 -9.18 0.38 -2.34
N LEU A 55 -8.37 -0.49 -2.94
CA LEU A 55 -8.81 -1.50 -3.91
C LEU A 55 -9.28 -2.79 -3.23
N GLY A 56 -8.81 -3.06 -2.02
CA GLY A 56 -9.13 -4.26 -1.26
C GLY A 56 -8.06 -4.57 -0.21
N ARG A 57 -8.26 -5.66 0.54
CA ARG A 57 -7.24 -6.23 1.41
C ARG A 57 -6.29 -7.08 0.56
N MET A 58 -5.01 -7.06 0.89
CA MET A 58 -4.08 -8.07 0.38
C MET A 58 -4.48 -9.41 0.97
N ASP A 59 -4.95 -10.32 0.13
CA ASP A 59 -5.18 -11.70 0.54
C ASP A 59 -3.82 -12.41 0.73
N ASP A 60 -3.72 -13.33 1.69
CA ASP A 60 -2.52 -14.18 1.91
C ASP A 60 -2.08 -14.95 0.65
N ALA A 61 -2.96 -15.04 -0.36
CA ALA A 61 -2.70 -15.65 -1.66
C ALA A 61 -1.73 -14.83 -2.53
N GLU A 62 -1.72 -13.49 -2.44
CA GLU A 62 -0.86 -12.64 -3.26
C GLU A 62 0.61 -12.69 -2.78
N VAL A 63 0.83 -12.83 -1.47
CA VAL A 63 2.17 -12.99 -0.85
C VAL A 63 2.76 -14.39 -1.10
N ARG A 64 1.93 -15.40 -1.38
CA ARG A 64 2.36 -16.81 -1.61
C ARG A 64 2.27 -17.26 -3.07
N GLY A 65 1.84 -16.40 -3.98
CA GLY A 65 1.50 -16.75 -5.36
C GLY A 65 2.69 -16.83 -6.30
N CYS A 66 3.49 -17.89 -6.19
CA CYS A 66 4.16 -18.45 -7.37
C CYS A 66 3.08 -18.77 -8.44
N ASN A 67 3.34 -18.36 -9.68
CA ASN A 67 2.55 -18.59 -10.89
C ASN A 67 1.76 -19.91 -10.90
N LEU A 68 0.44 -19.85 -11.16
CA LEU A 68 -0.25 -20.89 -11.90
C LEU A 68 -0.75 -20.34 -13.23
N MET A 69 -0.02 -20.70 -14.28
CA MET A 69 -0.55 -20.79 -15.64
C MET A 69 -1.80 -21.67 -15.59
N VAL A 70 -2.99 -21.10 -15.77
CA VAL A 70 -4.15 -21.89 -16.19
C VAL A 70 -4.17 -21.84 -17.72
N SER A 71 -3.57 -22.85 -18.33
CA SER A 71 -4.04 -23.30 -19.62
C SER A 71 -5.29 -24.14 -19.38
N THR A 72 -6.40 -23.73 -19.99
CA THR A 72 -7.29 -24.54 -20.84
C THR A 72 -8.31 -23.59 -21.44
#